data_AF-A0A1Q5ITG9-F1
#
_entry.id   AF-A0A1Q5ITG9-F1
#
_cell.length_a   1.000
_cell.length_b   1.000
_cell.length_c   1.000
_cell.angle_alpha   90.00
_cell.angle_beta   90.00
_cell.angle_gamma   90.00
#
_symmetry.space_group_name_H-M   'P 1'
#
loop_
_entity.id
_entity.type
_entity.pdbx_description
1 polymer ?
#
loop_
_entity_poly.entity_id
_entity_poly.type
_entity_poly.pdbx_seq_one_letter_code
_entity_poly.pdbx_strand_id
1 'polypeptide(L)'
;MAALGLGVALAPAAQADPNPVTQYRTLAGTGSDTTQDVLNGLGNVVVNALGQKIVASWDATGSATVKTKATGCVINRPNGSSAGIDALRNAVDTNSGCLDFARSSRGPADTSTTDLTWIPFAKDAVSWAKRSDSALPSDLTATQLKNIYECNLTTLNGVALTPILPQSNSGTRQFFLSSIGVTTPGACVQQGVQENDGTVLDSAGDIAPYSVASYTAQEKGVVTNRRGAAVLGSVGTVAPRNADKTLNTAFPFLRDVYNVVPTAKLTNATISSTFVGSTSKVCAATTTITNYGFGALGTACGATTVKGER
;
A
#
# COMPACT_ATOMS: atom_id res chain seq x y z
N MET A 1 -26.43 -9.20 -37.85
CA MET A 1 -25.95 -8.42 -36.69
C MET A 1 -25.00 -9.31 -35.92
N ALA A 2 -23.69 -9.07 -36.02
CA ALA A 2 -22.68 -9.87 -35.34
C ALA A 2 -22.50 -9.33 -33.91
N ALA A 3 -22.84 -10.14 -32.91
CA ALA A 3 -22.62 -9.82 -31.51
C ALA A 3 -21.13 -10.01 -31.18
N LEU A 4 -20.41 -8.90 -31.05
CA LEU A 4 -19.04 -8.87 -30.58
C LEU A 4 -19.04 -9.04 -29.06
N GLY A 5 -18.83 -10.27 -28.58
CA GLY A 5 -18.67 -10.56 -27.16
C GLY A 5 -17.36 -9.99 -26.64
N LEU A 6 -17.41 -8.92 -25.86
CA LEU A 6 -16.28 -8.46 -25.06
C LEU A 6 -16.06 -9.46 -23.92
N GLY A 7 -15.10 -10.38 -24.11
CA GLY A 7 -14.55 -11.18 -23.03
C GLY A 7 -13.72 -10.30 -22.11
N VAL A 8 -14.26 -9.96 -20.94
CA VAL A 8 -13.47 -9.39 -19.84
C VAL A 8 -12.56 -10.51 -19.32
N ALA A 9 -11.28 -10.46 -19.67
CA ALA A 9 -10.27 -11.30 -19.03
C ALA A 9 -10.16 -10.87 -17.56
N LEU A 10 -10.86 -11.57 -16.67
CA LEU A 10 -10.66 -11.49 -15.24
C LEU A 10 -9.20 -11.90 -14.96
N ALA A 11 -8.36 -10.95 -14.56
CA ALA A 11 -7.06 -11.28 -14.02
C ALA A 11 -7.27 -12.21 -12.82
N PRO A 12 -6.51 -13.31 -12.68
CA PRO A 12 -6.59 -14.15 -11.49
C PRO A 12 -6.35 -13.26 -10.26
N ALA A 13 -7.16 -13.45 -9.22
CA ALA A 13 -7.02 -12.71 -7.97
C ALA A 13 -5.56 -12.70 -7.53
N ALA A 14 -5.04 -11.51 -7.16
CA ALA A 14 -3.70 -11.40 -6.60
C ALA A 14 -3.54 -12.42 -5.48
N GLN A 15 -2.56 -13.30 -5.65
CA GLN A 15 -2.33 -14.45 -4.80
C GLN A 15 -1.27 -14.10 -3.77
N ALA A 16 -1.42 -14.64 -2.56
CA ALA A 16 -0.69 -14.22 -1.36
C ALA A 16 0.84 -14.17 -1.51
N ASP A 17 1.42 -14.98 -2.39
CA ASP A 17 2.85 -15.14 -2.55
C ASP A 17 3.13 -15.36 -4.04
N PRO A 18 4.40 -15.34 -4.52
CA PRO A 18 4.71 -15.68 -5.91
C PRO A 18 4.04 -17.01 -6.30
N ASN A 19 3.58 -17.14 -7.55
CA ASN A 19 2.93 -18.37 -8.01
C ASN A 19 3.76 -19.04 -9.12
N PRO A 20 4.23 -20.29 -8.93
CA PRO A 20 4.15 -21.05 -7.67
C PRO A 20 5.00 -20.40 -6.56
N VAL A 21 4.72 -20.72 -5.28
CA VAL A 21 5.45 -20.15 -4.12
C VAL A 21 6.95 -20.46 -4.13
N THR A 22 7.36 -21.42 -4.96
CA THR A 22 8.76 -21.76 -5.23
C THR A 22 9.40 -20.90 -6.33
N GLN A 23 8.67 -19.92 -6.88
CA GLN A 23 9.19 -19.01 -7.90
C GLN A 23 10.04 -17.90 -7.25
N TYR A 24 11.20 -18.30 -6.73
CA TYR A 24 12.21 -17.40 -6.20
C TYR A 24 12.83 -16.58 -7.33
N ARG A 25 12.23 -15.43 -7.63
CA ARG A 25 12.74 -14.48 -8.63
C ARG A 25 13.94 -13.71 -8.06
N THR A 26 14.69 -13.05 -8.95
CA THR A 26 15.96 -12.40 -8.61
C THR A 26 15.81 -11.40 -7.47
N LEU A 27 14.79 -10.54 -7.52
CA LEU A 27 14.50 -9.53 -6.51
C LEU A 27 13.37 -10.01 -5.61
N ALA A 28 13.64 -10.20 -4.33
CA ALA A 28 12.64 -10.60 -3.33
C ALA A 28 12.29 -9.44 -2.41
N GLY A 29 10.99 -9.24 -2.16
CA GLY A 29 10.52 -8.20 -1.25
C GLY A 29 9.23 -8.52 -0.51
N THR A 30 9.04 -7.81 0.60
CA THR A 30 7.96 -7.95 1.60
C THR A 30 7.51 -6.56 2.08
N GLY A 31 6.51 -6.47 2.97
CA GLY A 31 6.23 -5.23 3.71
C GLY A 31 4.79 -4.77 3.57
N SER A 32 4.59 -3.58 3.02
CA SER A 32 3.28 -2.93 2.90
C SER A 32 2.23 -3.84 2.27
N ASP A 33 1.09 -3.96 2.96
CA ASP A 33 -0.13 -4.58 2.46
C ASP A 33 -0.75 -3.72 1.36
N THR A 34 -0.84 -2.40 1.56
CA THR A 34 -1.39 -1.47 0.56
C THR A 34 -0.82 -1.67 -0.84
N THR A 35 0.49 -1.94 -0.96
CA THR A 35 1.15 -2.07 -2.26
C THR A 35 1.45 -3.50 -2.67
N GLN A 36 1.07 -4.50 -1.86
CA GLN A 36 1.39 -5.91 -2.15
C GLN A 36 0.78 -6.35 -3.48
N ASP A 37 -0.49 -6.00 -3.70
CA ASP A 37 -1.24 -6.46 -4.87
C ASP A 37 -0.69 -5.88 -6.17
N VAL A 38 -0.40 -4.58 -6.18
CA VAL A 38 0.22 -3.93 -7.35
C VAL A 38 1.62 -4.45 -7.60
N LEU A 39 2.40 -4.78 -6.55
CA LEU A 39 3.73 -5.37 -6.74
C LEU A 39 3.66 -6.84 -7.21
N ASN A 40 2.62 -7.58 -6.84
CA ASN A 40 2.36 -8.91 -7.40
C ASN A 40 2.01 -8.80 -8.89
N GLY A 41 1.16 -7.84 -9.26
CA GLY A 41 0.85 -7.49 -10.66
C GLY A 41 2.09 -7.08 -11.44
N LEU A 42 2.91 -6.18 -10.89
CA LEU A 42 4.18 -5.74 -11.47
C LEU A 42 5.16 -6.89 -11.65
N GLY A 43 5.24 -7.81 -10.68
CA GLY A 43 6.08 -9.01 -10.78
C GLY A 43 5.71 -9.89 -11.98
N ASN A 44 4.49 -9.83 -12.47
CA ASN A 44 4.06 -10.57 -13.65
C ASN A 44 4.45 -9.94 -14.99
N VAL A 45 4.73 -8.64 -15.02
CA VAL A 45 5.05 -7.89 -16.25
C VAL A 45 6.49 -7.40 -16.30
N VAL A 46 7.15 -7.25 -15.15
CA VAL A 46 8.53 -6.81 -15.07
C VAL A 46 9.48 -7.99 -15.29
N VAL A 47 10.14 -7.99 -16.44
CA VAL A 47 11.03 -9.07 -16.91
C VAL A 47 12.46 -8.59 -17.16
N ASN A 48 13.43 -9.51 -17.17
CA ASN A 48 14.78 -9.23 -17.66
C ASN A 48 14.85 -9.21 -19.20
N ALA A 49 16.04 -8.98 -19.76
CA ALA A 49 16.26 -8.97 -21.21
C ALA A 49 15.96 -10.33 -21.88
N LEU A 50 15.89 -11.42 -21.10
CA LEU A 50 15.55 -12.77 -21.56
C LEU A 50 14.05 -13.09 -21.38
N GLY A 51 13.23 -12.11 -20.99
CA GLY A 51 11.79 -12.32 -20.76
C GLY A 51 11.43 -13.03 -19.45
N GLN A 52 12.38 -13.24 -18.54
CA GLN A 52 12.14 -13.90 -17.26
C GLN A 52 11.64 -12.89 -16.21
N LYS A 53 10.59 -13.23 -15.46
CA LYS A 53 10.05 -12.41 -14.36
C LYS A 53 11.09 -12.25 -13.25
N ILE A 54 11.34 -11.01 -12.81
CA ILE A 54 12.44 -10.72 -11.86
C ILE A 54 12.01 -10.25 -10.47
N VAL A 55 10.77 -9.78 -10.27
CA VAL A 55 10.28 -9.33 -8.96
C VAL A 55 9.40 -10.38 -8.32
N ALA A 56 9.82 -10.94 -7.19
CA ALA A 56 9.04 -11.79 -6.30
C ALA A 56 8.59 -10.96 -5.08
N SER A 57 7.28 -10.81 -4.92
CA SER A 57 6.65 -10.07 -3.83
C SER A 57 5.87 -11.05 -2.96
N TRP A 58 6.16 -11.04 -1.67
CA TRP A 58 5.50 -11.88 -0.66
C TRP A 58 4.51 -11.01 0.14
N ASP A 59 3.27 -11.46 0.32
CA ASP A 59 2.23 -10.62 0.93
C ASP A 59 2.43 -10.44 2.43
N ALA A 60 1.79 -9.40 2.95
CA ALA A 60 1.83 -9.05 4.36
C ALA A 60 1.12 -10.07 5.26
N THR A 61 0.22 -10.89 4.70
CA THR A 61 -0.59 -11.88 5.41
C THR A 61 -0.38 -13.29 4.83
N GLY A 62 -0.71 -14.32 5.60
CA GLY A 62 -0.48 -15.72 5.25
C GLY A 62 0.22 -16.47 6.39
N SER A 63 1.11 -17.41 6.04
CA SER A 63 1.93 -18.15 7.01
C SER A 63 2.77 -17.24 7.90
N ALA A 64 3.07 -17.68 9.13
CA ALA A 64 3.88 -16.90 10.08
C ALA A 64 5.29 -16.55 9.55
N THR A 65 5.83 -17.37 8.65
CA THR A 65 7.13 -17.15 8.00
C THR A 65 7.00 -17.16 6.48
N VAL A 66 7.95 -16.52 5.80
CA VAL A 66 8.13 -16.55 4.34
C VAL A 66 9.53 -17.05 4.01
N LYS A 67 9.65 -17.83 2.94
CA LYS A 67 10.94 -18.26 2.39
C LYS A 67 11.21 -17.45 1.14
N THR A 68 12.12 -16.50 1.16
CA THR A 68 12.24 -15.50 0.08
C THR A 68 13.20 -15.90 -1.04
N LYS A 69 14.05 -16.90 -0.82
CA LYS A 69 15.07 -17.40 -1.77
C LYS A 69 15.05 -18.92 -1.85
N ALA A 70 15.66 -19.49 -2.90
CA ALA A 70 15.69 -20.94 -3.11
C ALA A 70 16.42 -21.71 -1.99
N THR A 71 17.52 -21.14 -1.52
CA THR A 71 18.35 -21.67 -0.43
C THR A 71 18.26 -20.74 0.77
N GLY A 72 18.01 -21.30 1.97
CA GLY A 72 17.91 -20.51 3.20
C GLY A 72 16.75 -19.51 3.20
N CYS A 73 16.97 -18.36 3.85
CA CYS A 73 16.10 -17.18 3.87
C CYS A 73 14.64 -17.43 4.26
N VAL A 74 14.46 -18.14 5.38
CA VAL A 74 13.18 -18.18 6.10
C VAL A 74 13.18 -17.06 7.12
N ILE A 75 12.27 -16.11 6.98
CA ILE A 75 12.11 -14.96 7.88
C ILE A 75 10.68 -14.90 8.40
N ASN A 76 10.45 -14.24 9.55
CA ASN A 76 9.11 -13.90 10.01
C ASN A 76 8.41 -13.05 8.94
N ARG A 77 7.15 -13.35 8.64
CA ARG A 77 6.38 -12.64 7.59
C ARG A 77 6.20 -11.16 7.99
N PRO A 78 6.78 -10.21 7.25
CA PRO A 78 6.62 -8.81 7.58
C PRO A 78 5.22 -8.32 7.22
N ASN A 79 4.43 -7.91 8.21
CA ASN A 79 3.09 -7.34 8.00
C ASN A 79 3.11 -5.81 8.17
N GLY A 80 3.05 -5.10 7.04
CA GLY A 80 3.02 -3.63 6.98
C GLY A 80 4.35 -3.00 6.60
N SER A 81 4.32 -1.69 6.34
CA SER A 81 5.49 -0.94 5.86
C SER A 81 6.64 -0.95 6.87
N SER A 82 6.37 -0.80 8.18
CA SER A 82 7.43 -0.83 9.20
C SER A 82 8.12 -2.17 9.25
N ALA A 83 7.34 -3.25 9.35
CA ALA A 83 7.91 -4.58 9.44
C ALA A 83 8.75 -4.92 8.20
N GLY A 84 8.32 -4.48 7.01
CA GLY A 84 9.09 -4.67 5.77
C GLY A 84 10.41 -3.91 5.76
N ILE A 85 10.40 -2.64 6.17
CA ILE A 85 11.61 -1.80 6.26
C ILE A 85 12.58 -2.36 7.30
N ASP A 86 12.09 -2.75 8.48
CA ASP A 86 12.90 -3.35 9.54
C ASP A 86 13.50 -4.69 9.10
N ALA A 87 12.74 -5.52 8.39
CA ALA A 87 13.25 -6.78 7.83
C ALA A 87 14.34 -6.55 6.77
N LEU A 88 14.16 -5.55 5.90
CA LEU A 88 15.19 -5.19 4.91
C LEU A 88 16.45 -4.65 5.58
N ARG A 89 16.32 -3.76 6.56
CA ARG A 89 17.46 -3.27 7.33
C ARG A 89 18.22 -4.41 7.99
N ASN A 90 17.52 -5.29 8.70
CA ASN A 90 18.15 -6.45 9.31
C ASN A 90 18.87 -7.32 8.26
N ALA A 91 18.31 -7.46 7.05
CA ALA A 91 18.98 -8.17 5.97
C ALA A 91 20.25 -7.47 5.44
N VAL A 92 20.28 -6.13 5.48
CA VAL A 92 21.46 -5.31 5.17
C VAL A 92 22.51 -5.44 6.27
N ASP A 93 22.14 -5.21 7.53
CA ASP A 93 23.05 -5.24 8.68
C ASP A 93 23.74 -6.59 8.86
N THR A 94 22.98 -7.68 8.62
CA THR A 94 23.50 -9.06 8.70
C THR A 94 24.09 -9.55 7.38
N ASN A 95 24.02 -8.74 6.31
CA ASN A 95 24.41 -9.11 4.95
C ASN A 95 23.83 -10.48 4.50
N SER A 96 22.60 -10.79 4.91
CA SER A 96 22.00 -12.11 4.69
C SER A 96 21.58 -12.38 3.24
N GLY A 97 21.37 -11.32 2.45
CA GLY A 97 20.86 -11.43 1.09
C GLY A 97 19.40 -11.93 0.98
N CYS A 98 18.67 -11.98 2.10
CA CYS A 98 17.32 -12.53 2.13
C CYS A 98 16.23 -11.58 1.61
N LEU A 99 16.50 -10.29 1.55
CA LEU A 99 15.61 -9.30 0.94
C LEU A 99 16.42 -8.34 0.08
N ASP A 100 15.84 -7.94 -1.05
CA ASP A 100 16.42 -6.96 -1.98
C ASP A 100 15.69 -5.62 -1.92
N PHE A 101 14.40 -5.65 -1.57
CA PHE A 101 13.59 -4.46 -1.40
C PHE A 101 12.49 -4.68 -0.35
N ALA A 102 11.96 -3.59 0.19
CA ALA A 102 10.75 -3.57 0.98
C ALA A 102 9.70 -2.71 0.28
N ARG A 103 8.44 -3.12 0.39
CA ARG A 103 7.30 -2.32 -0.03
C ARG A 103 6.92 -1.35 1.07
N SER A 104 6.75 -0.07 0.74
CA SER A 104 6.32 0.94 1.71
C SER A 104 5.20 1.83 1.17
N SER A 105 4.24 2.13 2.03
CA SER A 105 3.19 3.13 1.81
C SER A 105 3.36 4.34 2.73
N ARG A 106 4.59 4.59 3.18
CA ARG A 106 5.03 5.81 3.87
C ARG A 106 6.48 6.16 3.50
N GLY A 107 6.87 7.41 3.73
CA GLY A 107 8.27 7.85 3.68
C GLY A 107 9.08 7.35 4.89
N PRO A 108 10.38 7.70 4.95
CA PRO A 108 11.25 7.37 6.08
C PRO A 108 10.79 8.10 7.35
N ALA A 109 10.91 7.44 8.49
CA ALA A 109 10.67 7.99 9.82
C ALA A 109 11.96 8.57 10.44
N ASP A 110 13.12 8.17 9.94
CA ASP A 110 14.44 8.67 10.34
C ASP A 110 15.25 9.04 9.09
N THR A 111 15.64 10.31 8.98
CA THR A 111 16.47 10.81 7.86
C THR A 111 17.88 11.19 8.30
N SER A 112 18.29 10.79 9.50
CA SER A 112 19.63 11.07 10.03
C SER A 112 20.71 10.18 9.41
N THR A 113 20.32 9.03 8.87
CA THR A 113 21.17 8.08 8.14
C THR A 113 20.62 7.85 6.73
N THR A 114 21.32 7.05 5.92
CA THR A 114 20.97 6.89 4.49
C THR A 114 21.14 5.46 3.99
N ASP A 115 21.04 4.44 4.84
CA ASP A 115 21.34 3.06 4.42
C ASP A 115 20.25 2.50 3.50
N LEU A 116 19.04 3.04 3.56
CA LEU A 116 17.94 2.77 2.65
C LEU A 116 17.54 3.99 1.77
N THR A 117 17.02 3.70 0.58
CA THR A 117 16.46 4.67 -0.38
C THR A 117 15.02 4.31 -0.71
N TRP A 118 14.10 5.28 -0.56
CA TRP A 118 12.68 5.17 -0.89
C TRP A 118 12.49 5.58 -2.34
N ILE A 119 12.31 4.61 -3.23
CA ILE A 119 12.11 4.87 -4.65
C ILE A 119 10.61 4.94 -4.93
N PRO A 120 10.03 6.13 -5.18
CA PRO A 120 8.60 6.26 -5.40
C PRO A 120 8.23 5.68 -6.76
N PHE A 121 7.15 4.91 -6.83
CA PHE A 121 6.69 4.31 -8.11
C PHE A 121 5.28 4.70 -8.49
N ALA A 122 4.44 5.11 -7.54
CA ALA A 122 3.08 5.53 -7.80
C ALA A 122 2.57 6.50 -6.73
N LYS A 123 1.45 7.17 -7.04
CA LYS A 123 0.68 8.01 -6.13
C LYS A 123 -0.49 7.23 -5.55
N ASP A 124 -0.75 7.39 -4.26
CA ASP A 124 -1.94 6.91 -3.57
C ASP A 124 -2.58 8.06 -2.78
N ALA A 125 -3.81 7.87 -2.30
CA ALA A 125 -4.41 8.67 -1.26
C ALA A 125 -4.92 7.77 -0.13
N VAL A 126 -4.97 8.31 1.09
CA VAL A 126 -5.62 7.61 2.21
C VAL A 126 -6.86 8.39 2.61
N SER A 127 -8.01 7.83 2.28
CA SER A 127 -9.30 8.34 2.71
C SER A 127 -9.67 7.72 4.06
N TRP A 128 -10.76 8.18 4.65
CA TRP A 128 -11.50 7.41 5.63
C TRP A 128 -12.64 6.65 4.95
N ALA A 129 -13.09 5.56 5.56
CA ALA A 129 -14.21 4.75 5.13
C ALA A 129 -15.20 4.57 6.27
N LYS A 130 -16.48 4.47 5.91
CA LYS A 130 -17.59 4.10 6.79
C LYS A 130 -18.46 3.06 6.10
N ARG A 131 -19.42 2.49 6.82
CA ARG A 131 -20.46 1.67 6.17
C ARG A 131 -21.36 2.52 5.28
N SER A 132 -21.81 1.93 4.17
CA SER A 132 -22.75 2.55 3.23
C SER A 132 -24.14 2.82 3.84
N ASP A 133 -24.56 2.04 4.83
CA ASP A 133 -25.83 2.18 5.54
C ASP A 133 -25.74 3.09 6.80
N SER A 134 -24.57 3.66 7.08
CA SER A 134 -24.36 4.56 8.21
C SER A 134 -24.92 5.97 7.95
N ALA A 135 -25.57 6.54 8.97
CA ALA A 135 -26.08 7.92 8.99
C ALA A 135 -25.00 9.01 9.20
N LEU A 136 -23.72 8.62 9.34
CA LEU A 136 -22.61 9.57 9.33
C LEU A 136 -22.58 10.39 8.04
N PRO A 137 -22.04 11.63 8.03
CA PRO A 137 -21.91 12.39 6.80
C PRO A 137 -21.01 11.66 5.78
N SER A 138 -21.01 12.09 4.53
CA SER A 138 -20.08 11.61 3.50
C SER A 138 -18.81 12.46 3.38
N ASP A 139 -18.72 13.54 4.15
CA ASP A 139 -17.59 14.47 4.20
C ASP A 139 -17.25 14.79 5.66
N LEU A 140 -15.96 14.79 5.98
CA LEU A 140 -15.43 15.19 7.28
C LEU A 140 -14.22 16.09 7.06
N THR A 141 -14.03 17.09 7.92
CA THR A 141 -12.79 17.87 7.90
C THR A 141 -11.65 17.09 8.57
N ALA A 142 -10.40 17.47 8.27
CA ALA A 142 -9.23 16.94 8.97
C ALA A 142 -9.33 17.14 10.50
N THR A 143 -9.88 18.28 10.95
CA THR A 143 -10.14 18.57 12.37
C THR A 143 -11.19 17.65 12.98
N GLN A 144 -12.27 17.32 12.26
CA GLN A 144 -13.25 16.35 12.75
C GLN A 144 -12.59 14.97 12.87
N LEU A 145 -11.89 14.50 11.83
CA LEU A 145 -11.16 13.23 11.90
C LEU A 145 -10.17 13.21 13.06
N LYS A 146 -9.41 14.30 13.28
CA LYS A 146 -8.55 14.46 14.46
C LYS A 146 -9.31 14.23 15.76
N ASN A 147 -10.40 14.97 15.97
CA ASN A 147 -11.20 14.88 17.19
C ASN A 147 -11.81 13.49 17.39
N ILE A 148 -12.17 12.79 16.31
CA ILE A 148 -12.67 11.40 16.38
C ILE A 148 -11.56 10.47 16.87
N TYR A 149 -10.37 10.54 16.27
CA TYR A 149 -9.25 9.65 16.62
C TYR A 149 -8.53 10.04 17.92
N GLU A 150 -8.74 11.24 18.45
CA GLU A 150 -8.37 11.64 19.82
C GLU A 150 -9.48 11.37 20.85
N CYS A 151 -10.64 10.86 20.40
CA CYS A 151 -11.83 10.62 21.24
C CYS A 151 -12.44 11.87 21.87
N ASN A 152 -12.19 13.05 21.29
CA ASN A 152 -12.82 14.33 21.64
C ASN A 152 -14.20 14.50 20.98
N LEU A 153 -14.45 13.80 19.87
CA LEU A 153 -15.75 13.69 19.21
C LEU A 153 -16.17 12.23 19.18
N THR A 154 -17.15 11.86 20.01
CA THR A 154 -17.59 10.47 20.21
C THR A 154 -18.99 10.18 19.66
N THR A 155 -19.71 11.22 19.21
CA THR A 155 -21.01 11.08 18.54
C THR A 155 -21.10 12.09 17.39
N LEU A 156 -21.74 11.70 16.29
CA LEU A 156 -21.99 12.59 15.15
C LEU A 156 -23.27 12.15 14.44
N ASN A 157 -24.17 13.10 14.15
CA ASN A 157 -25.50 12.82 13.57
C ASN A 157 -26.29 11.73 14.32
N GLY A 158 -26.20 11.70 15.65
CA GLY A 158 -26.88 10.71 16.49
C GLY A 158 -26.26 9.30 16.46
N VAL A 159 -25.13 9.11 15.76
CA VAL A 159 -24.38 7.85 15.71
C VAL A 159 -23.21 7.93 16.67
N ALA A 160 -23.06 6.92 17.54
CA ALA A 160 -21.86 6.76 18.36
C ALA A 160 -20.67 6.37 17.47
N LEU A 161 -19.53 7.02 17.65
CA LEU A 161 -18.35 6.84 16.80
C LEU A 161 -17.41 5.79 17.36
N THR A 162 -16.96 4.89 16.50
CA THR A 162 -16.07 3.77 16.81
C THR A 162 -14.89 3.81 15.84
N PRO A 163 -13.91 4.71 16.06
CA PRO A 163 -12.73 4.78 15.21
C PRO A 163 -11.89 3.51 15.30
N ILE A 164 -11.43 3.04 14.14
CA ILE A 164 -10.62 1.83 13.98
C ILE A 164 -9.30 2.23 13.30
N LEU A 165 -8.20 1.65 13.76
CA LEU A 165 -6.89 1.74 13.12
C LEU A 165 -6.32 0.36 12.79
N PRO A 166 -5.57 0.26 11.69
CA PRO A 166 -4.74 -0.90 11.43
C PRO A 166 -3.69 -1.17 12.53
N GLN A 167 -3.01 -2.30 12.41
CA GLN A 167 -1.83 -2.63 13.22
C GLN A 167 -0.77 -1.51 13.23
N SER A 168 0.01 -1.42 14.30
CA SER A 168 1.01 -0.35 14.51
C SER A 168 2.06 -0.25 13.38
N ASN A 169 2.38 -1.38 12.74
CA ASN A 169 3.33 -1.45 11.63
C ASN A 169 2.78 -0.97 10.27
N SER A 170 1.49 -0.59 10.22
CA SER A 170 0.84 -0.12 9.00
C SER A 170 1.36 1.25 8.54
N GLY A 171 1.73 1.33 7.27
CA GLY A 171 2.08 2.61 6.63
C GLY A 171 0.84 3.50 6.45
N THR A 172 -0.32 2.90 6.19
CA THR A 172 -1.61 3.58 6.08
C THR A 172 -2.04 4.22 7.38
N ARG A 173 -1.90 3.51 8.51
CA ARG A 173 -2.10 4.10 9.85
C ARG A 173 -1.22 5.33 10.07
N GLN A 174 0.09 5.19 9.87
CA GLN A 174 1.04 6.26 10.16
C GLN A 174 0.80 7.50 9.29
N PHE A 175 0.59 7.29 7.99
CA PHE A 175 0.29 8.37 7.07
C PHE A 175 -1.03 9.07 7.43
N PHE A 176 -2.09 8.31 7.71
CA PHE A 176 -3.39 8.87 8.05
C PHE A 176 -3.32 9.72 9.34
N LEU A 177 -2.77 9.16 10.42
CA LEU A 177 -2.63 9.86 11.70
C LEU A 177 -1.80 11.14 11.57
N SER A 178 -0.70 11.09 10.82
CA SER A 178 0.09 12.28 10.51
C SER A 178 -0.73 13.32 9.73
N SER A 179 -1.50 12.89 8.73
CA SER A 179 -2.32 13.77 7.88
C SER A 179 -3.42 14.50 8.65
N ILE A 180 -3.99 13.86 9.68
CA ILE A 180 -5.00 14.48 10.56
C ILE A 180 -4.38 15.14 11.80
N GLY A 181 -3.06 15.08 11.98
CA GLY A 181 -2.36 15.70 13.11
C GLY A 181 -2.60 15.03 14.46
N VAL A 182 -2.76 13.70 14.47
CA VAL A 182 -2.87 12.86 15.68
C VAL A 182 -1.54 12.18 15.97
N THR A 183 -0.98 12.41 17.15
CA THR A 183 0.26 11.77 17.62
C THR A 183 -0.04 10.53 18.46
N THR A 184 -1.02 10.63 19.36
CA THR A 184 -1.45 9.56 20.24
C THR A 184 -2.95 9.31 20.03
N PRO A 185 -3.34 8.16 19.43
CA PRO A 185 -4.75 7.79 19.34
C PRO A 185 -5.40 7.69 20.73
N GLY A 186 -6.64 8.16 20.86
CA GLY A 186 -7.38 8.10 22.11
C GLY A 186 -7.84 6.68 22.47
N ALA A 187 -8.26 6.48 23.72
CA ALA A 187 -8.60 5.17 24.27
C ALA A 187 -9.83 4.49 23.62
N CYS A 188 -10.70 5.26 22.96
CA CYS A 188 -11.86 4.73 22.22
C CYS A 188 -11.48 4.07 20.88
N VAL A 189 -10.25 4.26 20.40
CA VAL A 189 -9.82 3.76 19.09
C VAL A 189 -9.51 2.26 19.17
N GLN A 190 -10.26 1.46 18.41
CA GLN A 190 -9.96 0.04 18.21
C GLN A 190 -8.73 -0.11 17.30
N GLN A 191 -7.87 -1.08 17.59
CA GLN A 191 -6.59 -1.23 16.89
C GLN A 191 -6.31 -2.69 16.52
N GLY A 192 -5.49 -2.90 15.49
CA GLY A 192 -4.96 -4.22 15.15
C GLY A 192 -5.71 -4.95 14.04
N VAL A 193 -6.68 -4.29 13.39
CA VAL A 193 -7.29 -4.81 12.16
C VAL A 193 -6.30 -4.76 11.00
N GLN A 194 -6.56 -5.53 9.93
CA GLN A 194 -5.76 -5.42 8.71
C GLN A 194 -6.08 -4.12 7.97
N GLU A 195 -5.07 -3.45 7.42
CA GLU A 195 -5.28 -2.30 6.54
C GLU A 195 -6.03 -2.70 5.27
N ASN A 196 -6.81 -1.77 4.71
CA ASN A 196 -7.56 -1.97 3.45
C ASN A 196 -8.55 -3.15 3.48
N ASP A 197 -9.04 -3.50 4.67
CA ASP A 197 -10.13 -4.45 4.86
C ASP A 197 -11.35 -3.71 5.40
N GLY A 198 -12.40 -3.65 4.59
CA GLY A 198 -13.65 -2.98 4.93
C GLY A 198 -14.68 -3.93 5.54
N THR A 199 -14.39 -5.24 5.60
CA THR A 199 -15.28 -6.20 6.28
C THR A 199 -15.25 -6.07 7.79
N VAL A 200 -14.33 -5.27 8.34
CA VAL A 200 -14.23 -4.97 9.77
C VAL A 200 -15.15 -3.83 10.22
N LEU A 201 -15.87 -3.18 9.28
CA LEU A 201 -16.85 -2.14 9.59
C LEU A 201 -18.22 -2.78 9.87
N ASP A 202 -18.45 -3.15 11.12
CA ASP A 202 -19.60 -3.92 11.60
C ASP A 202 -20.72 -3.05 12.20
N SER A 203 -20.40 -1.83 12.63
CA SER A 203 -21.34 -0.89 13.24
C SER A 203 -21.49 0.40 12.44
N ALA A 204 -22.64 1.08 12.58
CA ALA A 204 -22.90 2.35 11.90
C ALA A 204 -21.89 3.46 12.29
N GLY A 205 -21.21 3.32 13.43
CA GLY A 205 -20.20 4.25 13.93
C GLY A 205 -18.79 4.03 13.40
N ASP A 206 -18.54 2.91 12.72
CA ASP A 206 -17.19 2.50 12.40
C ASP A 206 -16.58 3.40 11.33
N ILE A 207 -15.39 3.90 11.64
CA ILE A 207 -14.58 4.73 10.74
C ILE A 207 -13.16 4.18 10.73
N ALA A 208 -12.63 3.89 9.54
CA ALA A 208 -11.25 3.39 9.38
C ALA A 208 -10.52 4.09 8.22
N PRO A 209 -9.19 4.27 8.29
CA PRO A 209 -8.42 4.73 7.14
C PRO A 209 -8.36 3.64 6.06
N TYR A 210 -8.41 4.05 4.79
CA TYR A 210 -8.44 3.14 3.65
C TYR A 210 -7.68 3.73 2.46
N SER A 211 -6.77 2.94 1.86
CA SER A 211 -6.09 3.33 0.61
C SER A 211 -7.08 3.43 -0.55
N VAL A 212 -7.11 4.57 -1.22
CA VAL A 212 -7.98 4.81 -2.37
C VAL A 212 -7.59 3.90 -3.54
N ALA A 213 -6.30 3.62 -3.72
CA ALA A 213 -5.82 2.68 -4.71
C ALA A 213 -6.30 1.24 -4.41
N SER A 214 -6.10 0.75 -3.19
CA SER A 214 -6.57 -0.60 -2.79
C SER A 214 -8.09 -0.74 -2.92
N TYR A 215 -8.85 0.27 -2.50
CA TYR A 215 -10.31 0.28 -2.66
C TYR A 215 -10.69 0.15 -4.14
N THR A 216 -10.01 0.89 -5.01
CA THR A 216 -10.28 0.90 -6.45
C THR A 216 -9.87 -0.42 -7.11
N ALA A 217 -8.74 -1.01 -6.73
CA ALA A 217 -8.33 -2.34 -7.19
C ALA A 217 -9.37 -3.41 -6.81
N GLN A 218 -9.85 -3.38 -5.57
CA GLN A 218 -10.87 -4.29 -5.06
C GLN A 218 -12.22 -4.09 -5.77
N GLU A 219 -12.60 -2.84 -6.04
CA GLU A 219 -13.82 -2.53 -6.81
C GLU A 219 -13.73 -2.99 -8.27
N LYS A 220 -12.56 -2.87 -8.91
CA LYS A 220 -12.31 -3.36 -10.27
C LYS A 220 -12.22 -4.89 -10.37
N GLY A 221 -12.12 -5.60 -9.24
CA GLY A 221 -12.00 -7.06 -9.22
C GLY A 221 -10.64 -7.57 -9.72
N VAL A 222 -9.61 -6.73 -9.73
CA VAL A 222 -8.23 -7.15 -10.09
C VAL A 222 -7.51 -7.79 -8.89
N VAL A 223 -8.13 -7.74 -7.72
CA VAL A 223 -7.72 -8.36 -6.46
C VAL A 223 -8.97 -8.85 -5.73
N THR A 224 -8.79 -9.66 -4.69
CA THR A 224 -9.90 -10.09 -3.82
C THR A 224 -10.61 -8.89 -3.22
N ASN A 225 -11.91 -8.79 -3.43
CA ASN A 225 -12.72 -7.72 -2.87
C ASN A 225 -12.95 -7.93 -1.37
N ARG A 226 -12.37 -7.05 -0.55
CA ARG A 226 -12.51 -7.00 0.91
C ARG A 226 -13.21 -5.71 1.36
N ARG A 227 -13.88 -4.99 0.46
CA ARG A 227 -14.52 -3.71 0.83
C ARG A 227 -15.71 -3.91 1.77
N GLY A 228 -16.35 -5.08 1.77
CA GLY A 228 -17.60 -5.28 2.51
C GLY A 228 -18.62 -4.20 2.16
N ALA A 229 -19.24 -3.61 3.19
CA ALA A 229 -20.17 -2.47 3.03
C ALA A 229 -19.48 -1.10 2.98
N ALA A 230 -18.14 -1.05 2.95
CA ALA A 230 -17.38 0.19 3.09
C ALA A 230 -17.51 1.12 1.87
N VAL A 231 -17.68 2.41 2.15
CA VAL A 231 -17.63 3.51 1.20
C VAL A 231 -16.62 4.56 1.68
N LEU A 232 -15.89 5.14 0.73
CA LEU A 232 -14.91 6.18 1.02
C LEU A 232 -15.61 7.52 1.26
N GLY A 233 -15.18 8.25 2.29
CA GLY A 233 -15.64 9.61 2.56
C GLY A 233 -14.76 10.69 1.92
N SER A 234 -15.31 11.88 1.76
CA SER A 234 -14.57 13.08 1.34
C SER A 234 -13.87 13.74 2.52
N VAL A 235 -12.86 14.56 2.22
CA VAL A 235 -12.20 15.39 3.22
C VAL A 235 -12.27 16.85 2.83
N GLY A 236 -12.96 17.66 3.65
CA GLY A 236 -13.11 19.09 3.40
C GLY A 236 -13.69 19.37 2.02
N THR A 237 -14.77 18.68 1.66
CA THR A 237 -15.47 18.73 0.36
C THR A 237 -14.71 18.14 -0.83
N VAL A 238 -13.48 17.65 -0.64
CA VAL A 238 -12.72 17.02 -1.72
C VAL A 238 -12.92 15.50 -1.68
N ALA A 239 -13.50 14.95 -2.74
CA ALA A 239 -13.68 13.51 -2.89
C ALA A 239 -12.34 12.81 -3.17
N PRO A 240 -12.10 11.58 -2.66
CA PRO A 240 -10.85 10.86 -2.89
C PRO A 240 -10.67 10.36 -4.33
N ARG A 241 -11.75 10.32 -5.11
CA ARG A 241 -11.76 9.82 -6.49
C ARG A 241 -12.53 10.76 -7.41
N ASN A 242 -12.10 10.81 -8.66
CA ASN A 242 -12.82 11.47 -9.74
C ASN A 242 -14.08 10.67 -10.10
N ALA A 243 -14.96 11.26 -10.93
CA ALA A 243 -16.20 10.60 -11.38
C ALA A 243 -15.95 9.29 -12.14
N ASP A 244 -14.82 9.18 -12.85
CA ASP A 244 -14.37 7.97 -13.53
C ASP A 244 -13.70 6.93 -12.60
N LYS A 245 -13.76 7.17 -11.29
CA LYS A 245 -13.18 6.36 -10.21
C LYS A 245 -11.65 6.31 -10.19
N THR A 246 -10.96 7.14 -10.98
CA THR A 246 -9.52 7.34 -10.85
C THR A 246 -9.19 8.14 -9.60
N LEU A 247 -7.93 8.05 -9.15
CA LEU A 247 -7.43 8.81 -8.00
C LEU A 247 -7.60 10.32 -8.24
N ASN A 248 -8.22 11.04 -7.28
CA ASN A 248 -8.27 12.49 -7.32
C ASN A 248 -6.98 13.08 -6.73
N THR A 249 -6.13 13.65 -7.58
CA THR A 249 -4.86 14.28 -7.17
C THR A 249 -5.02 15.64 -6.49
N ALA A 250 -6.25 16.13 -6.30
CA ALA A 250 -6.55 17.28 -5.45
C ALA A 250 -6.92 16.88 -4.01
N PHE A 251 -7.10 15.58 -3.72
CA PHE A 251 -7.44 15.11 -2.37
C PHE A 251 -6.32 15.49 -1.36
N PRO A 252 -6.65 15.96 -0.14
CA PRO A 252 -5.63 16.52 0.75
C PRO A 252 -4.67 15.48 1.35
N PHE A 253 -5.05 14.20 1.41
CA PHE A 253 -4.24 13.14 2.01
C PHE A 253 -3.58 12.26 0.95
N LEU A 254 -2.72 12.86 0.13
CA LEU A 254 -1.94 12.20 -0.92
C LEU A 254 -0.58 11.74 -0.40
N ARG A 255 -0.14 10.58 -0.87
CA ARG A 255 1.19 10.02 -0.58
C ARG A 255 1.80 9.39 -1.81
N ASP A 256 3.12 9.39 -1.87
CA ASP A 256 3.82 8.45 -2.72
C ASP A 256 3.92 7.09 -2.04
N VAL A 257 3.99 6.05 -2.86
CA VAL A 257 4.30 4.69 -2.42
C VAL A 257 5.60 4.23 -3.05
N TYR A 258 6.34 3.40 -2.32
CA TYR A 258 7.77 3.21 -2.55
C TYR A 258 8.16 1.74 -2.64
N ASN A 259 9.15 1.48 -3.50
CA ASN A 259 10.04 0.33 -3.35
C ASN A 259 11.29 0.82 -2.64
N VAL A 260 11.50 0.37 -1.41
CA VAL A 260 12.65 0.73 -0.58
C VAL A 260 13.77 -0.24 -0.86
N VAL A 261 14.97 0.25 -1.19
CA VAL A 261 16.14 -0.59 -1.48
C VAL A 261 17.34 -0.15 -0.64
N PRO A 262 18.33 -1.02 -0.39
CA PRO A 262 19.59 -0.59 0.20
C PRO A 262 20.27 0.44 -0.70
N THR A 263 20.65 1.59 -0.14
CA THR A 263 21.28 2.69 -0.89
C THR A 263 22.56 2.25 -1.58
N ALA A 264 23.35 1.39 -0.93
CA ALA A 264 24.57 0.81 -1.49
C ALA A 264 24.31 -0.06 -2.75
N LYS A 265 23.06 -0.48 -3.00
CA LYS A 265 22.66 -1.31 -4.14
C LYS A 265 21.99 -0.52 -5.28
N LEU A 266 21.94 0.81 -5.23
CA LEU A 266 21.33 1.61 -6.30
C LEU A 266 21.99 1.42 -7.67
N THR A 267 23.28 1.09 -7.71
CA THR A 267 24.04 0.82 -8.93
C THR A 267 24.04 -0.66 -9.34
N ASN A 268 23.44 -1.56 -8.55
CA ASN A 268 23.26 -2.95 -8.95
C ASN A 268 22.37 -2.99 -10.20
N ALA A 269 22.84 -3.61 -11.28
CA ALA A 269 22.17 -3.57 -12.58
C ALA A 269 20.71 -4.05 -12.55
N THR A 270 20.40 -5.08 -11.74
CA THR A 270 19.04 -5.61 -11.62
C THR A 270 18.14 -4.63 -10.85
N ILE A 271 18.59 -4.11 -9.71
CA ILE A 271 17.84 -3.11 -8.93
C ILE A 271 17.64 -1.83 -9.74
N SER A 272 18.72 -1.32 -10.33
CA SER A 272 18.72 -0.09 -11.12
C SER A 272 17.74 -0.17 -12.29
N SER A 273 17.83 -1.20 -13.13
CA SER A 273 16.92 -1.37 -14.26
C SER A 273 15.46 -1.63 -13.85
N THR A 274 15.23 -2.16 -12.64
CA THR A 274 13.89 -2.47 -12.15
C THR A 274 13.20 -1.25 -11.56
N PHE A 275 13.88 -0.48 -10.71
CA PHE A 275 13.27 0.56 -9.88
C PHE A 275 13.80 1.98 -10.15
N VAL A 276 15.06 2.14 -10.57
CA VAL A 276 15.72 3.46 -10.56
C VAL A 276 15.50 4.22 -11.88
N GLY A 277 15.05 5.47 -11.74
CA GLY A 277 14.78 6.38 -12.84
C GLY A 277 13.38 6.22 -13.45
N SER A 278 12.94 7.28 -14.13
CA SER A 278 11.61 7.36 -14.77
C SER A 278 11.42 6.35 -15.91
N THR A 279 12.52 5.82 -16.45
CA THR A 279 12.54 4.76 -17.47
C THR A 279 12.73 3.37 -16.90
N SER A 280 12.72 3.20 -15.57
CA SER A 280 12.80 1.87 -14.95
C SER A 280 11.61 0.99 -15.37
N LYS A 281 11.79 -0.33 -15.29
CA LYS A 281 10.73 -1.27 -15.71
C LYS A 281 9.45 -1.12 -14.91
N VAL A 282 9.55 -0.81 -13.62
CA VAL A 282 8.36 -0.52 -12.80
C VAL A 282 7.69 0.78 -13.26
N CYS A 283 8.46 1.85 -13.50
CA CYS A 283 7.89 3.11 -13.97
C CYS A 283 7.28 3.02 -15.37
N ALA A 284 7.81 2.15 -16.24
CA ALA A 284 7.25 1.88 -17.56
C ALA A 284 5.92 1.08 -17.50
N ALA A 285 5.64 0.36 -16.42
CA ALA A 285 4.45 -0.48 -16.26
C ALA A 285 3.21 0.31 -15.80
N THR A 286 2.97 1.47 -16.43
CA THR A 286 1.90 2.42 -16.06
C THR A 286 0.50 1.82 -16.15
N THR A 287 0.23 0.97 -17.15
CA THR A 287 -1.05 0.25 -17.27
C THR A 287 -1.32 -0.62 -16.05
N THR A 288 -0.31 -1.35 -15.56
CA THR A 288 -0.45 -2.15 -14.33
C THR A 288 -0.72 -1.24 -13.14
N ILE A 289 0.11 -0.22 -12.92
CA ILE A 289 -0.03 0.72 -11.79
C ILE A 289 -1.44 1.33 -11.72
N THR A 290 -1.93 1.85 -12.86
CA THR A 290 -3.25 2.49 -12.95
C THR A 290 -4.41 1.49 -12.89
N ASN A 291 -4.23 0.27 -13.38
CA ASN A 291 -5.24 -0.79 -13.26
C ASN A 291 -5.50 -1.12 -11.77
N TYR A 292 -4.45 -1.12 -10.94
CA TYR A 292 -4.54 -1.27 -9.49
C TYR A 292 -4.92 0.02 -8.74
N GLY A 293 -5.41 1.05 -9.43
CA GLY A 293 -6.02 2.24 -8.82
C GLY A 293 -5.04 3.33 -8.39
N PHE A 294 -3.73 3.13 -8.58
CA PHE A 294 -2.72 4.14 -8.25
C PHE A 294 -2.60 5.22 -9.33
N GLY A 295 -2.23 6.44 -8.92
CA GLY A 295 -1.90 7.54 -9.82
C GLY A 295 -0.46 7.48 -10.34
N ALA A 296 -0.22 8.08 -11.51
CA ALA A 296 1.10 8.20 -12.08
C ALA A 296 1.94 9.29 -11.41
N LEU A 297 3.26 9.11 -11.35
CA LEU A 297 4.23 10.10 -10.86
C LEU A 297 4.97 10.86 -11.97
N GLY A 298 4.76 10.48 -13.24
CA GLY A 298 5.50 11.05 -14.36
C GLY A 298 7.01 10.91 -14.15
N THR A 299 7.73 12.02 -14.30
CA THR A 299 9.20 12.07 -14.17
C THR A 299 9.71 11.84 -12.74
N ALA A 300 8.84 11.96 -11.72
CA ALA A 300 9.22 11.68 -10.33
C ALA A 300 9.28 10.17 -10.02
N CYS A 301 8.70 9.31 -10.88
CA CYS A 301 8.80 7.87 -10.72
C CYS A 301 10.27 7.44 -10.77
N GLY A 302 10.69 6.57 -9.85
CA GLY A 302 12.03 6.01 -9.82
C GLY A 302 13.08 6.95 -9.23
N ALA A 303 12.70 8.11 -8.68
CA ALA A 303 13.65 9.04 -8.05
C ALA A 303 14.37 8.40 -6.84
N THR A 304 15.63 8.79 -6.62
CA THR A 304 16.48 8.24 -5.53
C THR A 304 16.88 9.30 -4.52
N THR A 305 16.11 10.38 -4.44
CA THR A 305 16.41 11.55 -3.60
C THR A 305 15.98 11.37 -2.15
N VAL A 306 15.02 10.47 -1.89
CA VAL A 306 14.53 10.18 -0.54
C VAL A 306 15.34 9.04 0.06
N LYS A 307 16.16 9.36 1.05
CA LYS A 307 17.00 8.41 1.79
C LYS A 307 16.73 8.53 3.28
N GLY A 308 16.97 7.45 4.01
CA GLY A 308 16.65 7.40 5.43
C GLY A 308 16.70 6.00 5.98
N GLU A 309 15.94 5.83 7.05
CA GLU A 309 15.75 4.63 7.83
C GLU A 309 14.33 4.66 8.45
N ARG A 310 13.82 3.49 8.81
CA ARG A 310 12.56 3.24 9.55
C ARG A 310 11.28 3.63 8.81
#